data_AF-A0A4V6PSP1-F1
#
_entry.id   AF-A0A4V6PSP1-F1
#
_cell.length_a   1.000
_cell.length_b   1.000
_cell.length_c   1.000
_cell.angle_alpha   90.00
_cell.angle_beta   90.00
_cell.angle_gamma   90.00
#
_symmetry.space_group_name_H-M   'P 1'
#
loop_
_entity.id
_entity.type
_entity.pdbx_description
1 polymer ?
#
loop_
_entity_poly.entity_id
_entity_poly.type
_entity_poly.pdbx_seq_one_letter_code
_entity_poly.pdbx_strand_id
1 'polypeptide(L)'
;MTRTSVIPIVVPGSESLAATTSKGPPMPPTAIDLRPARRRLRSLRVPVLVVALLVVLAATRGLNVQAAGHPVVALIVGLGTATGALLCYRWLSRTVEARETVPELAATGRWSGLARGALLGFALFTVMILAIGLLGGWGRTGWGSAGGFLASFGAVASIAVNEELLFRGVLFRILDERVGSVIALVVSSLLFGLTHLVNDHATLWGTLALGIEGGTLTAACYLLTRSLWLPIGLHFAWNFTHIGIFGLPTSSSVGAAETGLLHTTLTGPDLLSGGAFGPEAGLPALLLCLVAAFFLLRRAARTGRLRPRPQGRAA
;
A
#
# COMPACT_ATOMS: atom_id res chain seq x y z
N MET A 1 4.21 118.21 -1.81
CA MET A 1 5.24 117.32 -2.39
C MET A 1 4.62 115.93 -2.54
N THR A 2 4.69 115.16 -3.63
CA THR A 2 4.89 115.36 -5.09
C THR A 2 5.19 113.97 -5.68
N ARG A 3 4.30 113.44 -6.53
CA ARG A 3 4.55 112.32 -7.50
C ARG A 3 5.01 110.98 -6.86
N THR A 4 5.13 109.82 -7.52
CA THR A 4 5.02 109.32 -8.91
C THR A 4 4.64 107.81 -8.80
N SER A 5 4.08 107.06 -9.76
CA SER A 5 3.66 107.28 -11.16
C SER A 5 2.57 106.25 -11.56
N VAL A 6 2.18 106.19 -12.84
CA VAL A 6 1.41 105.09 -13.46
C VAL A 6 2.25 104.42 -14.56
N ILE A 7 2.23 103.08 -14.66
CA ILE A 7 2.56 102.34 -15.90
C ILE A 7 1.59 101.14 -16.03
N PRO A 8 0.84 101.00 -17.14
CA PRO A 8 0.05 99.81 -17.44
C PRO A 8 0.85 98.78 -18.26
N ILE A 9 0.49 97.50 -18.16
CA ILE A 9 1.00 96.42 -19.05
C ILE A 9 -0.20 95.70 -19.68
N VAL A 10 -0.03 95.29 -20.93
CA VAL A 10 -1.08 94.85 -21.87
C VAL A 10 -1.04 93.32 -22.08
N VAL A 11 -2.21 92.67 -21.95
CA VAL A 11 -2.82 91.61 -22.81
C VAL A 11 -1.84 90.75 -23.65
N PRO A 12 -1.85 89.39 -23.59
CA PRO A 12 -2.97 88.60 -24.16
C PRO A 12 -3.26 87.18 -23.64
N GLY A 13 -4.41 86.64 -24.08
CA GLY A 13 -4.53 85.25 -24.56
C GLY A 13 -4.70 84.12 -23.53
N SER A 14 -5.94 83.77 -23.18
CA SER A 14 -6.27 82.45 -22.64
C SER A 14 -6.40 81.44 -23.79
N GLU A 15 -5.28 80.89 -24.27
CA GLU A 15 -5.31 79.81 -25.25
C GLU A 15 -5.82 78.48 -24.68
N SER A 16 -6.41 77.68 -25.58
CA SER A 16 -7.07 76.41 -25.31
C SER A 16 -6.21 75.41 -24.52
N LEU A 17 -6.79 74.80 -23.48
CA LEU A 17 -6.28 73.59 -22.85
C LEU A 17 -6.41 72.40 -23.82
N ALA A 18 -5.36 72.17 -24.61
CA ALA A 18 -5.23 70.96 -25.41
C ALA A 18 -5.08 69.75 -24.47
N ALA A 19 -6.12 68.91 -24.43
CA ALA A 19 -6.12 67.69 -23.62
C ALA A 19 -5.09 66.68 -24.14
N THR A 20 -3.96 66.54 -23.44
CA THR A 20 -2.99 65.48 -23.70
C THR A 20 -3.55 64.15 -23.21
N THR A 21 -3.98 63.31 -24.16
CA THR A 21 -4.48 61.95 -23.89
C THR A 21 -3.33 61.03 -23.46
N SER A 22 -3.02 61.06 -22.17
CA SER A 22 -2.15 60.07 -21.53
C SER A 22 -2.70 58.67 -21.79
N LYS A 23 -2.02 57.89 -22.64
CA LYS A 23 -2.25 56.45 -22.73
C LYS A 23 -1.84 55.83 -21.40
N GLY A 24 -2.81 55.41 -20.61
CA GLY A 24 -2.57 54.63 -19.39
C GLY A 24 -1.69 53.40 -19.69
N PRO A 25 -0.93 52.92 -18.70
CA PRO A 25 -0.02 51.79 -18.89
C PRO A 25 -0.76 50.57 -19.44
N PRO A 26 -0.15 49.77 -20.33
CA PRO A 26 -0.80 48.61 -20.91
C PRO A 26 -1.23 47.64 -19.80
N MET A 27 -2.48 47.18 -19.87
CA MET A 27 -3.03 46.18 -18.95
C MET A 27 -2.08 44.98 -18.88
N PRO A 28 -1.73 44.48 -17.67
CA PRO A 28 -0.90 43.30 -17.55
C PRO A 28 -1.58 42.10 -18.23
N PRO A 29 -0.82 41.23 -18.92
CA PRO A 29 -1.40 40.13 -19.67
C PRO A 29 -2.24 39.24 -18.76
N THR A 30 -3.46 38.93 -19.21
CA THR A 30 -4.44 38.14 -18.45
C THR A 30 -3.81 36.83 -17.97
N ALA A 31 -3.60 36.71 -16.66
CA ALA A 31 -2.92 35.56 -16.08
C ALA A 31 -3.71 34.28 -16.38
N ILE A 32 -3.13 33.38 -17.18
CA ILE A 32 -3.75 32.10 -17.54
C ILE A 32 -4.05 31.32 -16.27
N ASP A 33 -5.31 30.96 -16.03
CA ASP A 33 -5.66 30.18 -14.86
C ASP A 33 -5.13 28.73 -15.00
N LEU A 34 -4.01 28.47 -14.34
CA LEU A 34 -3.39 27.15 -14.29
C LEU A 34 -4.07 26.21 -13.28
N ARG A 35 -5.09 26.63 -12.51
CA ARG A 35 -5.78 25.79 -11.52
C ARG A 35 -6.39 24.51 -12.13
N PRO A 36 -7.06 24.52 -13.31
CA PRO A 36 -7.60 23.30 -13.91
C PRO A 36 -6.49 22.32 -14.32
N ALA A 37 -5.42 22.81 -14.93
CA ALA A 37 -4.26 22.00 -15.30
C ALA A 37 -3.57 21.39 -14.07
N ARG A 38 -3.34 22.20 -13.01
CA ARG A 38 -2.78 21.75 -11.73
C ARG A 38 -3.69 20.72 -11.03
N ARG A 39 -5.01 20.85 -11.12
CA ARG A 39 -5.98 19.87 -10.61
C ARG A 39 -5.92 18.55 -11.39
N ARG A 40 -5.86 18.61 -12.73
CA ARG A 40 -5.73 17.43 -13.61
C ARG A 40 -4.42 16.68 -13.40
N LEU A 41 -3.30 17.40 -13.29
CA LEU A 41 -1.99 16.84 -12.93
C LEU A 41 -2.00 16.17 -11.56
N ARG A 42 -2.70 16.74 -10.56
CA ARG A 42 -2.86 16.11 -9.23
C ARG A 42 -3.73 14.86 -9.26
N SER A 43 -4.77 14.79 -10.10
CA SER A 43 -5.61 13.58 -10.21
C SER A 43 -4.88 12.40 -10.86
N LEU A 44 -3.93 12.66 -11.77
CA LEU A 44 -3.15 11.61 -12.44
C LEU A 44 -2.11 10.91 -11.53
N ARG A 45 -1.77 11.50 -10.38
CA ARG A 45 -0.76 10.95 -9.45
C ARG A 45 -1.13 9.55 -8.96
N VAL A 46 -2.40 9.31 -8.59
CA VAL A 46 -2.82 8.02 -8.03
C VAL A 46 -2.79 6.90 -9.09
N PRO A 47 -3.36 7.07 -10.31
CA PRO A 47 -3.15 6.11 -11.40
C PRO A 47 -1.68 5.83 -11.69
N VAL A 48 -0.82 6.85 -11.75
CA VAL A 48 0.62 6.68 -12.02
C VAL A 48 1.30 5.83 -10.93
N LEU A 49 1.01 6.07 -9.66
CA LEU A 49 1.55 5.28 -8.55
C LEU A 49 1.09 3.82 -8.59
N VAL A 50 -0.21 3.59 -8.80
CA VAL A 50 -0.79 2.24 -8.86
C VAL A 50 -0.20 1.47 -10.04
N VAL A 51 -0.16 2.07 -11.24
CA VAL A 51 0.45 1.44 -12.43
C VAL A 51 1.94 1.19 -12.22
N ALA A 52 2.70 2.15 -11.67
CA ALA A 52 4.13 1.96 -11.42
C ALA A 52 4.40 0.81 -10.43
N LEU A 53 3.63 0.72 -9.34
CA LEU A 53 3.79 -0.38 -8.37
C LEU A 53 3.29 -1.72 -8.90
N LEU A 54 2.26 -1.76 -9.75
CA LEU A 54 1.86 -2.97 -10.46
C LEU A 54 2.95 -3.46 -11.43
N VAL A 55 3.64 -2.54 -12.13
CA VAL A 55 4.80 -2.88 -12.98
C VAL A 55 5.97 -3.40 -12.13
N VAL A 56 6.26 -2.79 -10.98
CA VAL A 56 7.29 -3.31 -10.06
C VAL A 56 6.89 -4.69 -9.51
N LEU A 57 5.64 -4.90 -9.11
CA LEU A 57 5.15 -6.19 -8.64
C LEU A 57 5.27 -7.27 -9.72
N ALA A 58 4.87 -6.97 -10.96
CA ALA A 58 5.01 -7.90 -12.09
C ALA A 58 6.48 -8.23 -12.42
N ALA A 59 7.34 -7.20 -12.47
CA ALA A 59 8.77 -7.38 -12.75
C ALA A 59 9.47 -8.18 -11.63
N THR A 60 9.18 -7.87 -10.36
CA THR A 60 9.76 -8.59 -9.23
C THR A 60 9.24 -10.03 -9.15
N ARG A 61 7.96 -10.30 -9.44
CA ARG A 61 7.42 -11.67 -9.60
C ARG A 61 8.17 -12.43 -10.70
N GLY A 62 8.36 -11.84 -11.87
CA GLY A 62 9.10 -12.45 -12.98
C GLY A 62 10.54 -12.83 -12.62
N LEU A 63 11.28 -11.92 -11.97
CA LEU A 63 12.64 -12.18 -11.49
C LEU A 63 12.70 -13.31 -10.45
N ASN A 64 11.76 -13.35 -9.50
CA ASN A 64 11.70 -14.40 -8.48
C ASN A 64 11.36 -15.78 -9.08
N VAL A 65 10.46 -15.84 -10.07
CA VAL A 65 10.16 -17.09 -10.80
C VAL A 65 11.38 -17.62 -11.53
N GLN A 66 12.16 -16.76 -12.21
CA GLN A 66 13.40 -17.15 -12.87
C GLN A 66 14.48 -17.63 -11.89
N ALA A 67 14.52 -17.07 -10.69
CA ALA A 67 15.49 -17.44 -9.66
C ALA A 67 15.11 -18.71 -8.87
N ALA A 68 13.85 -19.15 -8.92
CA ALA A 68 13.29 -20.19 -8.04
C ALA A 68 14.01 -21.54 -8.08
N GLY A 69 14.60 -21.92 -9.23
CA GLY A 69 15.35 -23.18 -9.38
C GLY A 69 16.73 -23.20 -8.71
N HIS A 70 17.16 -22.10 -8.08
CA HIS A 70 18.47 -21.98 -7.44
C HIS A 70 18.33 -21.32 -6.06
N PRO A 71 18.25 -22.07 -4.95
CA PRO A 71 17.89 -21.56 -3.62
C PRO A 71 18.62 -20.30 -3.13
N VAL A 72 19.95 -20.24 -3.32
CA VAL A 72 20.76 -19.07 -2.93
C VAL A 72 20.48 -17.87 -3.84
N VAL A 73 20.24 -18.09 -5.13
CA VAL A 73 19.89 -17.02 -6.08
C VAL A 73 18.48 -16.51 -5.80
N ALA A 74 17.51 -17.40 -5.53
CA ALA A 74 16.15 -17.03 -5.11
C ALA A 74 16.15 -16.16 -3.84
N LEU A 75 16.95 -16.51 -2.84
CA LEU A 75 17.14 -15.69 -1.64
C LEU A 75 17.67 -14.28 -1.98
N ILE A 76 18.77 -14.21 -2.74
CA ILE A 76 19.43 -12.94 -3.10
C ILE A 76 18.50 -12.07 -3.96
N VAL A 77 17.86 -12.65 -4.97
CA VAL A 77 16.92 -11.97 -5.86
C VAL A 77 15.71 -11.48 -5.08
N GLY A 78 15.10 -12.30 -4.23
CA GLY A 78 13.93 -11.92 -3.44
C GLY A 78 14.20 -10.79 -2.44
N LEU A 79 15.34 -10.85 -1.73
CA LEU A 79 15.76 -9.75 -0.84
C LEU A 79 16.16 -8.49 -1.62
N GLY A 80 16.78 -8.65 -2.78
CA GLY A 80 17.12 -7.56 -3.69
C GLY A 80 15.88 -6.86 -4.25
N THR A 81 14.88 -7.62 -4.71
CA THR A 81 13.61 -7.10 -5.23
C THR A 81 12.75 -6.47 -4.14
N ALA A 82 12.70 -7.04 -2.94
CA ALA A 82 12.07 -6.41 -1.77
C ALA A 82 12.72 -5.04 -1.46
N THR A 83 14.05 -4.99 -1.41
CA THR A 83 14.79 -3.75 -1.16
C THR A 83 14.58 -2.72 -2.28
N GLY A 84 14.63 -3.17 -3.54
CA GLY A 84 14.35 -2.35 -4.72
C GLY A 84 12.94 -1.75 -4.71
N ALA A 85 11.92 -2.53 -4.31
CA ALA A 85 10.55 -2.05 -4.17
C ALA A 85 10.41 -0.97 -3.09
N LEU A 86 11.04 -1.14 -1.92
CA LEU A 86 11.08 -0.10 -0.87
C LEU A 86 11.72 1.21 -1.37
N LEU A 87 12.83 1.11 -2.11
CA LEU A 87 13.52 2.26 -2.69
C LEU A 87 12.68 2.93 -3.78
N CYS A 88 12.05 2.14 -4.66
CA CYS A 88 11.17 2.62 -5.73
C CYS A 88 9.95 3.34 -5.14
N TYR A 89 9.27 2.76 -4.15
CA TYR A 89 8.15 3.40 -3.46
C TYR A 89 8.57 4.72 -2.81
N ARG A 90 9.74 4.77 -2.15
CA ARG A 90 10.24 6.00 -1.53
C ARG A 90 10.59 7.07 -2.57
N TRP A 91 11.10 6.66 -3.73
CA TRP A 91 11.34 7.55 -4.88
C TRP A 91 10.02 8.07 -5.46
N LEU A 92 9.07 7.19 -5.80
CA LEU A 92 7.73 7.52 -6.31
C LEU A 92 6.96 8.46 -5.37
N SER A 93 7.01 8.21 -4.05
CA SER A 93 6.40 9.08 -3.04
C SER A 93 7.01 10.48 -3.04
N ARG A 94 8.32 10.59 -3.29
CA ARG A 94 9.02 11.88 -3.36
C ARG A 94 8.80 12.61 -4.67
N THR A 95 8.77 11.91 -5.80
CA THR A 95 8.69 12.52 -7.15
C THR A 95 7.25 12.73 -7.62
N VAL A 96 6.40 11.70 -7.52
CA VAL A 96 5.02 11.72 -8.05
C VAL A 96 4.06 12.38 -7.05
N GLU A 97 4.15 12.05 -5.76
CA GLU A 97 3.33 12.72 -4.73
C GLU A 97 3.89 14.09 -4.30
N ALA A 98 5.16 14.38 -4.61
CA ALA A 98 5.89 15.56 -4.14
C ALA A 98 5.98 15.65 -2.60
N ARG A 99 6.21 14.52 -1.93
CA ARG A 99 6.34 14.45 -0.46
C ARG A 99 7.80 14.55 -0.02
N GLU A 100 8.10 15.47 0.89
CA GLU A 100 9.43 15.60 1.50
C GLU A 100 9.81 14.34 2.31
N THR A 101 8.85 13.83 3.08
CA THR A 101 9.02 12.69 3.99
C THR A 101 8.02 11.56 3.72
N VAL A 102 8.45 10.34 4.04
CA VAL A 102 7.69 9.09 3.89
C VAL A 102 7.63 8.41 5.26
N PRO A 103 6.89 8.98 6.25
CA PRO A 103 6.86 8.52 7.64
C PRO A 103 6.43 7.05 7.80
N GLU A 104 5.64 6.51 6.89
CA GLU A 104 5.23 5.10 6.92
C GLU A 104 6.41 4.13 6.73
N LEU A 105 7.51 4.59 6.14
CA LEU A 105 8.82 3.91 6.01
C LEU A 105 9.91 4.57 6.88
N ALA A 106 9.56 5.25 7.98
CA ALA A 106 10.54 5.83 8.89
C ALA A 106 11.50 4.75 9.43
N ALA A 107 12.80 5.06 9.53
CA ALA A 107 13.79 4.11 10.04
C ALA A 107 13.60 3.82 11.55
N THR A 108 13.04 4.78 12.28
CA THR A 108 12.70 4.66 13.70
C THR A 108 11.68 3.55 13.92
N GLY A 109 12.05 2.55 14.73
CA GLY A 109 11.20 1.41 15.01
C GLY A 109 11.04 0.40 13.85
N ARG A 110 11.83 0.48 12.77
CA ARG A 110 11.70 -0.46 11.64
C ARG A 110 11.83 -1.93 12.07
N TRP A 111 12.84 -2.23 12.87
CA TRP A 111 13.15 -3.60 13.30
C TRP A 111 12.15 -4.10 14.33
N SER A 112 11.69 -3.25 15.26
CA SER A 112 10.66 -3.63 16.24
C SER A 112 9.27 -3.75 15.60
N GLY A 113 8.98 -2.97 14.56
CA GLY A 113 7.79 -3.13 13.72
C GLY A 113 7.80 -4.47 12.99
N LEU A 114 8.88 -4.75 12.23
CA LEU A 114 9.08 -6.02 11.53
C LEU A 114 9.03 -7.21 12.48
N ALA A 115 9.75 -7.19 13.60
CA ALA A 115 9.78 -8.31 14.54
C ALA A 115 8.44 -8.56 15.24
N ARG A 116 7.69 -7.52 15.62
CA ARG A 116 6.34 -7.66 16.20
C ARG A 116 5.33 -8.15 15.16
N GLY A 117 5.47 -7.70 13.91
CA GLY A 117 4.67 -8.19 12.80
C GLY A 117 4.94 -9.66 12.58
N ALA A 118 6.21 -10.03 12.44
CA ALA A 118 6.64 -11.39 12.18
C ALA A 118 6.22 -12.37 13.29
N LEU A 119 6.38 -11.98 14.56
CA LEU A 119 5.89 -12.77 15.70
C LEU A 119 4.37 -12.98 15.63
N LEU A 120 3.60 -11.95 15.28
CA LEU A 120 2.15 -12.03 15.16
C LEU A 120 1.74 -12.91 13.96
N GLY A 121 2.35 -12.73 12.78
CA GLY A 121 2.06 -13.52 11.59
C GLY A 121 2.39 -15.01 11.76
N PHE A 122 3.58 -15.31 12.31
CA PHE A 122 4.00 -16.67 12.65
C PHE A 122 3.06 -17.31 13.67
N ALA A 123 2.69 -16.59 14.73
CA ALA A 123 1.80 -17.11 15.77
C ALA A 123 0.38 -17.36 15.25
N LEU A 124 -0.19 -16.44 14.45
CA LEU A 124 -1.53 -16.63 13.88
C LEU A 124 -1.54 -17.80 12.89
N PHE A 125 -0.57 -17.90 11.97
CA PHE A 125 -0.51 -19.04 11.05
C PHE A 125 -0.32 -20.35 11.81
N THR A 126 0.57 -20.38 12.81
CA THR A 126 0.83 -21.59 13.62
C THR A 126 -0.40 -22.03 14.41
N VAL A 127 -1.15 -21.09 15.02
CA VAL A 127 -2.41 -21.42 15.71
C VAL A 127 -3.47 -21.92 14.71
N MET A 128 -3.56 -21.32 13.52
CA MET A 128 -4.49 -21.75 12.46
C MET A 128 -4.18 -23.19 12.00
N ILE A 129 -2.94 -23.49 11.62
CA ILE A 129 -2.57 -24.81 11.09
C ILE A 129 -2.66 -25.90 12.16
N LEU A 130 -2.35 -25.58 13.43
CA LEU A 130 -2.58 -26.49 14.56
C LEU A 130 -4.07 -26.72 14.82
N ALA A 131 -4.92 -25.69 14.72
CA ALA A 131 -6.37 -25.86 14.83
C ALA A 131 -6.93 -26.75 13.71
N ILE A 132 -6.45 -26.60 12.47
CA ILE A 132 -6.79 -27.51 11.36
C ILE A 132 -6.37 -28.96 11.69
N GLY A 133 -5.16 -29.17 12.22
CA GLY A 133 -4.67 -30.49 12.62
C GLY A 133 -5.47 -31.13 13.76
N LEU A 134 -5.80 -30.36 14.80
CA LEU A 134 -6.62 -30.82 15.94
C LEU A 134 -8.05 -31.20 15.53
N LEU A 135 -8.57 -30.60 14.46
CA LEU A 135 -9.86 -30.93 13.85
C LEU A 135 -9.78 -32.05 12.80
N GLY A 136 -8.63 -32.73 12.67
CA GLY A 136 -8.43 -33.85 11.75
C GLY A 136 -8.20 -33.46 10.29
N GLY A 137 -7.92 -32.18 10.00
CA GLY A 137 -7.69 -31.66 8.66
C GLY A 137 -6.26 -31.78 8.13
N TRP A 138 -5.34 -32.42 8.87
CA TRP A 138 -4.00 -32.75 8.37
C TRP A 138 -4.04 -34.04 7.55
N GLY A 139 -3.50 -33.97 6.34
CA GLY A 139 -3.27 -35.11 5.45
C GLY A 139 -1.88 -35.72 5.68
N ARG A 140 -1.08 -35.77 4.61
CA ARG A 140 0.30 -36.26 4.68
C ARG A 140 1.21 -35.11 5.09
N THR A 141 2.08 -35.36 6.07
CA THR A 141 3.17 -34.46 6.43
C THR A 141 4.48 -35.21 6.27
N GLY A 142 5.44 -34.64 5.54
CA GLY A 142 6.77 -35.19 5.36
C GLY A 142 7.83 -34.08 5.36
N TRP A 143 9.09 -34.48 5.21
CA TRP A 143 10.18 -33.53 4.96
C TRP A 143 10.12 -33.02 3.53
N GLY A 144 10.34 -31.72 3.35
CA GLY A 144 10.56 -31.09 2.05
C GLY A 144 12.05 -30.85 1.82
N SER A 145 12.46 -29.64 1.43
CA SER A 145 13.87 -29.32 1.21
C SER A 145 14.33 -28.04 1.93
N ALA A 146 15.59 -28.04 2.36
CA ALA A 146 16.26 -26.83 2.84
C ALA A 146 16.43 -25.78 1.72
N GLY A 147 16.46 -26.23 0.46
CA GLY A 147 16.49 -25.36 -0.72
C GLY A 147 15.21 -24.55 -0.87
N GLY A 148 14.05 -25.19 -0.85
CA GLY A 148 12.73 -24.54 -0.89
C GLY A 148 12.46 -23.66 0.33
N PHE A 149 12.89 -24.06 1.52
CA PHE A 149 12.89 -23.17 2.71
C PHE A 149 13.70 -21.89 2.46
N LEU A 150 14.90 -21.99 1.88
CA LEU A 150 15.74 -20.81 1.61
C LEU A 150 15.21 -19.94 0.46
N ALA A 151 14.72 -20.58 -0.61
CA ALA A 151 14.15 -19.90 -1.78
C ALA A 151 12.87 -19.14 -1.43
N SER A 152 11.96 -19.79 -0.69
CA SER A 152 10.71 -19.18 -0.24
C SER A 152 10.94 -17.98 0.67
N PHE A 153 11.97 -17.97 1.53
CA PHE A 153 12.32 -16.81 2.37
C PHE A 153 12.51 -15.54 1.52
N GLY A 154 13.29 -15.64 0.43
CA GLY A 154 13.48 -14.52 -0.51
C GLY A 154 12.18 -14.14 -1.22
N ALA A 155 11.50 -15.13 -1.80
CA ALA A 155 10.29 -14.91 -2.58
C ALA A 155 9.17 -14.24 -1.75
N VAL A 156 8.87 -14.75 -0.56
CA VAL A 156 7.80 -14.21 0.29
C VAL A 156 8.16 -12.87 0.93
N ALA A 157 9.45 -12.58 1.13
CA ALA A 157 9.90 -11.22 1.49
C ALA A 157 9.63 -10.22 0.35
N SER A 158 9.85 -10.61 -0.90
CA SER A 158 9.51 -9.79 -2.06
C SER A 158 7.99 -9.60 -2.18
N ILE A 159 7.20 -10.67 -2.08
CA ILE A 159 5.72 -10.61 -2.14
C ILE A 159 5.16 -9.67 -1.07
N ALA A 160 5.45 -9.94 0.21
CA ALA A 160 4.93 -9.16 1.33
C ALA A 160 5.30 -7.67 1.23
N VAL A 161 6.53 -7.35 0.81
CA VAL A 161 6.93 -5.94 0.62
C VAL A 161 6.16 -5.30 -0.54
N ASN A 162 6.12 -5.92 -1.72
CA ASN A 162 5.46 -5.31 -2.89
C ASN A 162 3.95 -5.09 -2.66
N GLU A 163 3.28 -6.07 -2.06
CA GLU A 163 1.85 -5.97 -1.78
C GLU A 163 1.54 -4.94 -0.70
N GLU A 164 2.26 -4.91 0.42
CA GLU A 164 2.02 -3.88 1.44
C GLU A 164 2.33 -2.46 0.93
N LEU A 165 3.30 -2.29 0.04
CA LEU A 165 3.56 -0.98 -0.61
C LEU A 165 2.41 -0.54 -1.51
N LEU A 166 1.85 -1.44 -2.32
CA LEU A 166 0.71 -1.14 -3.18
C LEU A 166 -0.57 -0.92 -2.36
N PHE A 167 -0.94 -1.89 -1.52
CA PHE A 167 -2.22 -1.91 -0.83
C PHE A 167 -2.26 -0.99 0.39
N ARG A 168 -1.21 -0.95 1.22
CA ARG A 168 -1.21 -0.14 2.46
C ARG A 168 -0.50 1.19 2.24
N GLY A 169 0.62 1.18 1.49
CA GLY A 169 1.38 2.37 1.13
C GLY A 169 0.65 3.31 0.19
N VAL A 170 -0.02 2.81 -0.86
CA VAL A 170 -0.77 3.66 -1.83
C VAL A 170 -2.28 3.58 -1.62
N LEU A 171 -2.91 2.44 -1.89
CA LEU A 171 -4.38 2.35 -2.01
C LEU A 171 -5.09 2.73 -0.69
N PHE A 172 -4.78 2.04 0.40
CA PHE A 172 -5.37 2.30 1.72
C PHE A 172 -5.09 3.73 2.18
N ARG A 173 -3.82 4.17 2.20
CA ARG A 173 -3.45 5.51 2.70
C ARG A 173 -4.22 6.62 1.97
N ILE A 174 -4.27 6.57 0.64
CA ILE A 174 -4.91 7.62 -0.17
C ILE A 174 -6.44 7.57 -0.03
N LEU A 175 -7.04 6.40 0.17
CA LEU A 175 -8.46 6.28 0.52
C LEU A 175 -8.73 6.81 1.93
N ASP A 176 -7.89 6.47 2.91
CA ASP A 176 -8.02 6.90 4.31
C ASP A 176 -7.92 8.43 4.45
N GLU A 177 -7.13 9.08 3.60
CA GLU A 177 -7.04 10.55 3.48
C GLU A 177 -8.28 11.19 2.83
N ARG A 178 -8.98 10.47 1.94
CA ARG A 178 -10.07 11.04 1.10
C ARG A 178 -11.47 10.74 1.60
N VAL A 179 -11.70 9.54 2.14
CA VAL A 179 -13.04 9.02 2.50
C VAL A 179 -13.12 8.48 3.93
N GLY A 180 -12.01 8.49 4.68
CA GLY A 180 -11.93 8.03 6.07
C GLY A 180 -11.63 6.53 6.20
N SER A 181 -11.21 6.12 7.40
CA SER A 181 -10.58 4.80 7.62
C SER A 181 -11.49 3.61 7.33
N VAL A 182 -12.80 3.72 7.61
CA VAL A 182 -13.74 2.60 7.44
C VAL A 182 -13.94 2.24 5.97
N ILE A 183 -14.17 3.25 5.11
CA ILE A 183 -14.34 3.02 3.67
C ILE A 183 -13.01 2.58 3.05
N ALA A 184 -11.89 3.18 3.48
CA ALA A 184 -10.56 2.78 3.04
C ALA A 184 -10.26 1.31 3.35
N LEU A 185 -10.60 0.86 4.57
CA LEU A 185 -10.39 -0.52 5.01
C LEU A 185 -11.21 -1.50 4.17
N VAL A 186 -12.52 -1.27 4.00
CA VAL A 186 -13.36 -2.19 3.20
C VAL A 186 -12.88 -2.25 1.76
N VAL A 187 -12.67 -1.09 1.11
CA VAL A 187 -12.32 -1.04 -0.31
C VAL A 187 -10.92 -1.62 -0.57
N SER A 188 -9.90 -1.28 0.23
CA SER A 188 -8.55 -1.83 -0.01
C SER A 188 -8.46 -3.33 0.27
N SER A 189 -9.22 -3.83 1.26
CA SER A 189 -9.19 -5.25 1.65
C SER A 189 -9.91 -6.11 0.62
N LEU A 190 -11.05 -5.63 0.08
CA LEU A 190 -11.71 -6.27 -1.06
C LEU A 190 -10.82 -6.25 -2.32
N LEU A 191 -10.16 -5.12 -2.63
CA LEU A 191 -9.23 -5.05 -3.76
C LEU A 191 -8.04 -6.01 -3.60
N PHE A 192 -7.49 -6.12 -2.38
CA PHE A 192 -6.42 -7.09 -2.06
C PHE A 192 -6.85 -8.53 -2.33
N GLY A 193 -8.05 -8.91 -1.89
CA GLY A 193 -8.63 -10.22 -2.20
C GLY A 193 -8.83 -10.42 -3.70
N LEU A 194 -9.53 -9.50 -4.36
CA LEU A 194 -9.90 -9.62 -5.78
C LEU A 194 -8.70 -9.68 -6.74
N THR A 195 -7.55 -9.06 -6.43
CA THR A 195 -6.36 -9.20 -7.27
C THR A 195 -5.81 -10.63 -7.30
N HIS A 196 -6.16 -11.47 -6.32
CA HIS A 196 -5.77 -12.88 -6.30
C HIS A 196 -6.63 -13.77 -7.24
N LEU A 197 -7.60 -13.21 -7.98
CA LEU A 197 -8.32 -13.95 -9.04
C LEU A 197 -7.43 -14.31 -10.24
N VAL A 198 -6.21 -13.75 -10.34
CA VAL A 198 -5.22 -14.09 -11.38
C VAL A 198 -4.27 -15.23 -10.96
N ASN A 199 -4.49 -15.82 -9.79
CA ASN A 199 -3.68 -16.93 -9.28
C ASN A 199 -4.23 -18.29 -9.77
N ASP A 200 -3.35 -19.29 -9.79
CA ASP A 200 -3.73 -20.66 -10.11
C ASP A 200 -4.68 -21.20 -9.02
N HIS A 201 -5.64 -22.04 -9.38
CA HIS A 201 -6.67 -22.55 -8.45
C HIS A 201 -7.49 -21.48 -7.68
N ALA A 202 -7.46 -20.21 -8.11
CA ALA A 202 -8.23 -19.15 -7.48
C ALA A 202 -9.74 -19.43 -7.53
N THR A 203 -10.43 -19.21 -6.41
CA THR A 203 -11.89 -19.28 -6.31
C THR A 203 -12.44 -17.93 -5.86
N LEU A 204 -13.69 -17.63 -6.24
CA LEU A 204 -14.35 -16.39 -5.78
C LEU A 204 -14.48 -16.39 -4.24
N TRP A 205 -14.76 -17.54 -3.62
CA TRP A 205 -14.79 -17.65 -2.16
C TRP A 205 -13.40 -17.37 -1.55
N GLY A 206 -12.35 -18.06 -2.00
CA GLY A 206 -11.02 -17.92 -1.42
C GLY A 206 -10.44 -16.51 -1.57
N THR A 207 -10.65 -15.88 -2.72
CA THR A 207 -10.23 -14.48 -2.94
C THR A 207 -11.01 -13.48 -2.07
N LEU A 208 -12.32 -13.67 -1.90
CA LEU A 208 -13.11 -12.88 -0.96
C LEU A 208 -12.71 -13.13 0.50
N ALA A 209 -12.48 -14.38 0.90
CA ALA A 209 -12.04 -14.77 2.24
C ALA A 209 -10.70 -14.12 2.57
N LEU A 210 -9.68 -14.28 1.72
CA LEU A 210 -8.36 -13.66 1.83
C LEU A 210 -8.45 -12.12 1.92
N GLY A 211 -9.35 -11.51 1.14
CA GLY A 211 -9.64 -10.07 1.24
C GLY A 211 -10.24 -9.68 2.59
N ILE A 212 -11.24 -10.44 3.06
CA ILE A 212 -11.92 -10.20 4.34
C ILE A 212 -10.97 -10.40 5.53
N GLU A 213 -10.11 -11.41 5.50
CA GLU A 213 -9.25 -11.80 6.62
C GLU A 213 -7.85 -11.17 6.56
N GLY A 214 -6.94 -11.69 5.74
CA GLY A 214 -5.58 -11.16 5.56
C GLY A 214 -5.57 -9.70 5.10
N GLY A 215 -6.48 -9.34 4.19
CA GLY A 215 -6.66 -7.97 3.69
C GLY A 215 -6.99 -6.96 4.80
N THR A 216 -7.95 -7.31 5.66
CA THR A 216 -8.36 -6.50 6.82
C THR A 216 -7.30 -6.48 7.92
N LEU A 217 -6.65 -7.61 8.20
CA LEU A 217 -5.66 -7.76 9.27
C LEU A 217 -4.43 -6.87 9.04
N THR A 218 -3.87 -6.90 7.85
CA THR A 218 -2.73 -6.05 7.45
C THR A 218 -3.13 -4.56 7.37
N ALA A 219 -4.35 -4.25 6.91
CA ALA A 219 -4.88 -2.88 6.98
C ALA A 219 -5.05 -2.39 8.44
N ALA A 220 -5.45 -3.26 9.37
CA ALA A 220 -5.53 -2.95 10.80
C ALA A 220 -4.15 -2.71 11.43
N CYS A 221 -3.14 -3.50 11.06
CA CYS A 221 -1.74 -3.28 11.45
C CYS A 221 -1.22 -1.91 10.96
N TYR A 222 -1.50 -1.55 9.71
CA TYR A 222 -1.17 -0.23 9.18
C TYR A 222 -1.92 0.89 9.91
N LEU A 223 -3.23 0.75 10.16
CA LEU A 223 -4.01 1.75 10.88
C LEU A 223 -3.50 2.02 12.29
N LEU A 224 -3.20 0.97 13.05
CA LEU A 224 -2.73 1.07 14.44
C LEU A 224 -1.39 1.82 14.54
N THR A 225 -0.48 1.60 13.59
CA THR A 225 0.90 2.12 13.68
C THR A 225 1.17 3.35 12.80
N ARG A 226 0.41 3.50 11.71
CA ARG A 226 0.70 4.35 10.54
C ARG A 226 2.08 4.06 9.92
N SER A 227 2.53 2.82 10.02
CA SER A 227 3.80 2.34 9.47
C SER A 227 3.60 1.03 8.71
N LEU A 228 4.42 0.81 7.68
CA LEU A 228 4.41 -0.41 6.87
C LEU A 228 5.20 -1.55 7.51
N TRP A 229 6.10 -1.29 8.48
CA TRP A 229 6.94 -2.33 9.06
C TRP A 229 6.16 -3.42 9.81
N LEU A 230 5.06 -3.06 10.48
CA LEU A 230 4.20 -4.04 11.17
C LEU A 230 3.45 -4.95 10.18
N PRO A 231 2.69 -4.44 9.19
CA PRO A 231 2.02 -5.30 8.21
C PRO A 231 3.01 -6.07 7.32
N ILE A 232 4.14 -5.48 6.89
CA ILE A 232 5.17 -6.20 6.13
C ILE A 232 5.69 -7.40 6.94
N GLY A 233 6.03 -7.20 8.22
CA GLY A 233 6.50 -8.29 9.08
C GLY A 233 5.45 -9.40 9.25
N LEU A 234 4.18 -9.02 9.45
CA LEU A 234 3.07 -9.98 9.60
C LEU A 234 2.85 -10.79 8.33
N HIS A 235 2.71 -10.11 7.19
CA HIS A 235 2.48 -10.72 5.89
C HIS A 235 3.67 -11.64 5.51
N PHE A 236 4.90 -11.16 5.67
CA PHE A 236 6.11 -11.97 5.47
C PHE A 236 6.07 -13.27 6.30
N ALA A 237 5.85 -13.17 7.61
CA ALA A 237 5.90 -14.35 8.48
C ALA A 237 4.70 -15.28 8.30
N TRP A 238 3.52 -14.78 7.95
CA TRP A 238 2.38 -15.62 7.56
C TRP A 238 2.76 -16.47 6.34
N ASN A 239 3.16 -15.84 5.24
CA ASN A 239 3.55 -16.54 4.01
C ASN A 239 4.79 -17.43 4.20
N PHE A 240 5.76 -17.02 5.02
CA PHE A 240 6.94 -17.83 5.29
C PHE A 240 6.62 -19.05 6.17
N THR A 241 5.69 -18.93 7.10
CA THR A 241 5.20 -20.09 7.87
C THR A 241 4.40 -21.01 6.95
N HIS A 242 3.54 -20.46 6.11
CA HIS A 242 2.73 -21.20 5.14
C HIS A 242 3.59 -22.02 4.15
N ILE A 243 4.41 -21.30 3.37
CA ILE A 243 5.14 -21.84 2.22
C ILE A 243 6.51 -22.37 2.63
N GLY A 244 7.24 -21.59 3.43
CA GLY A 244 8.63 -21.92 3.79
C GLY A 244 8.74 -22.99 4.87
N ILE A 245 7.89 -22.95 5.90
CA ILE A 245 7.94 -23.93 7.00
C ILE A 245 7.06 -25.14 6.70
N PHE A 246 5.74 -24.95 6.50
CA PHE A 246 4.82 -26.07 6.31
C PHE A 246 4.79 -26.63 4.87
N GLY A 247 5.27 -25.87 3.87
CA GLY A 247 5.34 -26.31 2.47
C GLY A 247 4.00 -26.79 1.92
N LEU A 248 2.94 -26.09 2.33
CA LEU A 248 1.58 -26.28 1.84
C LEU A 248 1.46 -25.73 0.41
N PRO A 249 0.67 -26.37 -0.47
CA PRO A 249 0.39 -25.83 -1.79
C PRO A 249 -0.32 -24.48 -1.68
N THR A 250 0.10 -23.51 -2.49
CA THR A 250 -0.60 -22.22 -2.62
C THR A 250 -1.28 -22.11 -3.96
N SER A 251 -2.33 -21.28 -4.02
CA SER A 251 -2.86 -20.76 -5.28
C SER A 251 -1.84 -19.89 -6.05
N SER A 252 -0.81 -19.36 -5.38
CA SER A 252 0.20 -18.53 -6.03
C SER A 252 1.20 -19.34 -6.85
N SER A 253 1.57 -18.83 -8.03
CA SER A 253 2.40 -19.50 -9.05
C SER A 253 3.91 -19.62 -8.69
N VAL A 254 4.25 -19.89 -7.43
CA VAL A 254 5.64 -20.22 -7.05
C VAL A 254 5.90 -21.63 -7.56
N GLY A 255 6.78 -21.76 -8.56
CA GLY A 255 6.92 -22.97 -9.37
C GLY A 255 7.11 -24.25 -8.56
N ALA A 256 6.50 -25.34 -9.03
CA ALA A 256 6.34 -26.63 -8.35
C ALA A 256 7.64 -27.45 -8.09
N ALA A 257 8.81 -26.81 -8.06
CA ALA A 257 10.10 -27.48 -8.02
C ALA A 257 10.52 -27.94 -6.61
N GLU A 258 10.36 -27.10 -5.58
CA GLU A 258 10.81 -27.44 -4.22
C GLU A 258 9.85 -26.95 -3.14
N THR A 259 9.33 -27.89 -2.35
CA THR A 259 8.56 -27.67 -1.12
C THR A 259 9.41 -26.97 -0.05
N GLY A 260 8.76 -26.32 0.92
CA GLY A 260 9.42 -25.77 2.10
C GLY A 260 10.14 -26.81 2.97
N LEU A 261 10.46 -26.47 4.23
CA LEU A 261 11.12 -27.39 5.16
C LEU A 261 10.33 -28.69 5.37
N LEU A 262 9.00 -28.56 5.44
CA LEU A 262 8.06 -29.67 5.38
C LEU A 262 7.37 -29.71 4.01
N HIS A 263 6.73 -30.83 3.73
CA HIS A 263 5.69 -30.93 2.72
C HIS A 263 4.42 -31.42 3.40
N THR A 264 3.44 -30.53 3.54
CA THR A 264 2.17 -30.80 4.23
C THR A 264 1.02 -30.75 3.23
N THR A 265 0.11 -31.70 3.29
CA THR A 265 -1.18 -31.64 2.60
C THR A 265 -2.32 -31.55 3.60
N LEU A 266 -3.41 -30.87 3.22
CA LEU A 266 -4.63 -30.77 4.02
C LEU A 266 -5.73 -31.67 3.45
N THR A 267 -6.63 -32.09 4.33
CA THR A 267 -7.73 -33.01 4.04
C THR A 267 -9.00 -32.54 4.78
N GLY A 268 -10.13 -33.17 4.47
CA GLY A 268 -11.41 -32.80 5.05
C GLY A 268 -12.10 -31.63 4.34
N PRO A 269 -13.25 -31.15 4.90
CA PRO A 269 -14.13 -30.21 4.21
C PRO A 269 -13.47 -28.87 3.88
N ASP A 270 -13.87 -28.23 2.78
CA ASP A 270 -13.34 -26.92 2.34
C ASP A 270 -13.45 -25.82 3.41
N LEU A 271 -14.47 -25.88 4.27
CA LEU A 271 -14.60 -24.95 5.41
C LEU A 271 -13.50 -25.11 6.47
N LEU A 272 -12.79 -26.24 6.49
CA LEU A 272 -11.65 -26.53 7.37
C LEU A 272 -10.32 -26.39 6.64
N SER A 273 -10.19 -27.02 5.47
CA SER A 273 -8.95 -27.11 4.68
C SER A 273 -8.72 -25.91 3.75
N GLY A 274 -9.76 -25.13 3.45
CA GLY A 274 -9.75 -24.11 2.40
C GLY A 274 -9.90 -24.66 0.97
N GLY A 275 -10.05 -25.97 0.81
CA GLY A 275 -10.25 -26.64 -0.47
C GLY A 275 -9.11 -26.35 -1.46
N ALA A 276 -9.45 -26.12 -2.73
CA ALA A 276 -8.46 -25.87 -3.79
C ALA A 276 -7.68 -24.54 -3.66
N PHE A 277 -8.13 -23.60 -2.81
CA PHE A 277 -7.48 -22.29 -2.69
C PHE A 277 -6.28 -22.30 -1.73
N GLY A 278 -6.29 -23.19 -0.74
CA GLY A 278 -5.38 -23.18 0.42
C GLY A 278 -6.06 -22.71 1.72
N PRO A 279 -5.43 -22.96 2.88
CA PRO A 279 -6.04 -22.82 4.20
C PRO A 279 -6.58 -21.41 4.53
N GLU A 280 -6.11 -20.36 3.85
CA GLU A 280 -6.63 -18.99 3.96
C GLU A 280 -8.11 -18.85 3.58
N ALA A 281 -8.66 -19.77 2.79
CA ALA A 281 -10.09 -19.83 2.48
C ALA A 281 -10.92 -20.57 3.56
N GLY A 282 -10.27 -21.18 4.55
CA GLY A 282 -10.92 -21.92 5.63
C GLY A 282 -11.46 -21.02 6.75
N LEU A 283 -12.46 -21.51 7.47
CA LEU A 283 -12.98 -20.86 8.68
C LEU A 283 -11.91 -20.62 9.77
N PRO A 284 -10.91 -21.50 10.00
CA PRO A 284 -9.87 -21.23 10.99
C PRO A 284 -9.07 -19.96 10.71
N ALA A 285 -8.73 -19.70 9.44
CA ALA A 285 -8.05 -18.48 9.01
C ALA A 285 -8.95 -17.26 9.25
N LEU A 286 -10.13 -17.28 8.60
CA LEU A 286 -11.14 -16.24 8.65
C LEU A 286 -11.45 -15.78 10.08
N LEU A 287 -11.73 -16.71 11.00
CA LEU A 287 -12.06 -16.39 12.39
C LEU A 287 -10.86 -15.82 13.14
N LEU A 288 -9.68 -16.45 13.04
CA LEU A 288 -8.50 -16.06 13.81
C LEU A 288 -7.97 -14.68 13.39
N CYS A 289 -7.89 -14.44 12.07
CA CYS A 289 -7.44 -13.19 11.50
C CYS A 289 -8.45 -12.05 11.74
N LEU A 290 -9.76 -12.30 11.66
CA LEU A 290 -10.77 -11.28 12.00
C LEU A 290 -10.78 -10.94 13.50
N VAL A 291 -10.58 -11.92 14.39
CA VAL A 291 -10.43 -11.65 15.84
C VAL A 291 -9.19 -10.81 16.12
N ALA A 292 -8.05 -11.15 15.52
CA ALA A 292 -6.82 -10.36 15.64
C ALA A 292 -7.02 -8.93 15.08
N ALA A 293 -7.62 -8.80 13.90
CA ALA A 293 -7.92 -7.51 13.27
C ALA A 293 -8.87 -6.67 14.14
N PHE A 294 -9.91 -7.27 14.73
CA PHE A 294 -10.83 -6.58 15.65
C PHE A 294 -10.09 -5.96 16.84
N PHE A 295 -9.19 -6.69 17.49
CA PHE A 295 -8.40 -6.15 18.62
C PHE A 295 -7.45 -5.02 18.18
N LEU A 296 -6.81 -5.16 17.02
CA LEU A 296 -5.94 -4.13 16.44
C LEU A 296 -6.72 -2.85 16.09
N LEU A 297 -7.90 -2.98 15.45
CA LEU A 297 -8.81 -1.88 15.12
C LEU A 297 -9.38 -1.22 16.37
N ARG A 298 -9.78 -1.99 17.38
CA ARG A 298 -10.23 -1.46 18.69
C ARG A 298 -9.13 -0.66 19.38
N ARG A 299 -7.88 -1.10 19.30
CA ARG A 299 -6.72 -0.35 19.81
C ARG A 299 -6.43 0.91 18.97
N ALA A 300 -6.54 0.83 17.64
CA ALA A 300 -6.40 1.98 16.74
C ALA A 300 -7.45 3.06 17.04
N ALA A 301 -8.72 2.66 17.23
CA ALA A 301 -9.82 3.54 17.62
C ALA A 301 -9.53 4.25 18.96
N ARG A 302 -9.18 3.49 20.00
CA ARG A 302 -8.83 4.01 21.33
C ARG A 302 -7.62 4.96 21.33
N THR A 303 -6.73 4.84 20.35
CA THR A 303 -5.54 5.70 20.20
C THR A 303 -5.74 6.84 19.19
N GLY A 304 -6.98 7.12 18.78
CA GLY A 304 -7.31 8.22 17.87
C GLY A 304 -6.74 8.06 16.45
N ARG A 305 -6.39 6.83 16.04
CA ARG A 305 -5.77 6.55 14.74
C ARG A 305 -6.74 6.45 13.57
N LEU A 306 -8.05 6.35 13.83
CA LEU A 306 -9.09 6.33 12.81
C LEU A 306 -9.44 7.75 12.37
N ARG A 307 -9.45 7.98 11.05
CA ARG A 307 -9.93 9.21 10.42
C ARG A 307 -11.44 9.11 10.18
N PRO A 308 -12.26 10.08 10.65
CA PRO A 308 -13.66 10.14 10.27
C PRO A 308 -13.79 10.39 8.76
N ARG A 309 -14.93 10.02 8.17
CA ARG A 309 -15.27 10.44 6.81
C ARG A 309 -15.28 11.97 6.76
N PRO A 310 -14.61 12.63 5.80
CA PRO A 310 -14.75 14.07 5.64
C PRO A 310 -16.23 14.41 5.42
N GLN A 311 -16.82 15.14 6.37
CA GLN A 311 -18.07 15.83 6.12
C GLN A 311 -17.80 16.79 4.97
N GLY A 312 -18.55 16.67 3.89
CA GLY A 312 -18.40 17.57 2.75
C GLY A 312 -18.55 18.99 3.25
N ARG A 313 -17.60 19.88 2.91
CA ARG A 313 -17.88 21.32 3.01
C ARG A 313 -19.15 21.55 2.21
N ALA A 314 -20.22 21.99 2.88
CA ALA A 314 -21.37 22.55 2.18
C ALA A 314 -20.83 23.65 1.27
N ALA A 315 -21.10 23.49 -0.03
CA ALA A 315 -20.69 24.38 -1.09
C ALA A 315 -21.95 25.06 -1.64
#